data_AF-A0A958WAQ2-F1
#
_entry.id   AF-A0A958WAQ2-F1
#
_cell.length_a   1.000
_cell.length_b   1.000
_cell.length_c   1.000
_cell.angle_alpha   90.00
_cell.angle_beta   90.00
_cell.angle_gamma   90.00
#
_symmetry.space_group_name_H-M   'P 1'
#
loop_
_entity.id
_entity.type
_entity.pdbx_description
1 polymer ?
#
loop_
_entity_poly.entity_id
_entity_poly.type
_entity_poly.pdbx_seq_one_letter_code
_entity_poly.pdbx_strand_id
1 'polypeptide(L)' 'MKKKGPKVHRELDGFTVEIDRFGEIKGNFDIDKINEFLNRNVDDKKLKGEA' A
#
# COMPACT_ATOMS: atom_id res chain seq x y z
N MET A 1 -1.76 -14.21 20.91
CA MET A 1 -2.95 -13.54 20.33
C MET A 1 -2.68 -13.31 18.85
N LYS A 2 -3.49 -13.86 17.93
CA LYS A 2 -3.32 -13.59 16.48
C LYS A 2 -3.80 -12.16 16.22
N LYS A 3 -2.91 -11.25 15.80
CA LYS A 3 -3.28 -9.88 15.38
C LYS A 3 -4.36 -10.01 14.29
N LYS A 4 -5.60 -9.61 14.60
CA LYS A 4 -6.71 -9.52 13.63
C LYS A 4 -6.49 -8.23 12.85
N GLY A 5 -5.84 -8.35 11.70
CA GLY A 5 -5.60 -7.23 10.78
C GLY A 5 -5.16 -7.78 9.43
N PRO A 6 -5.28 -6.99 8.36
CA PRO A 6 -4.72 -7.36 7.07
C PRO A 6 -3.24 -7.71 7.23
N LYS A 7 -2.77 -8.75 6.52
CA LYS A 7 -1.36 -9.11 6.51
C LYS A 7 -0.58 -8.04 5.74
N VAL A 8 -0.15 -7.01 6.45
CA VAL A 8 0.67 -5.92 5.92
C VAL A 8 2.15 -6.23 6.11
N HIS A 9 3.00 -5.65 5.26
CA HIS A 9 4.45 -5.73 5.42
C HIS A 9 4.85 -5.12 6.78
N ARG A 10 5.97 -5.56 7.38
CA ARG A 10 6.41 -5.02 8.69
C ARG A 10 6.63 -3.51 8.65
N GLU A 11 7.10 -2.99 7.52
CA GLU A 11 7.30 -1.55 7.27
C GLU A 11 5.98 -0.76 7.15
N LEU A 12 4.87 -1.47 6.97
CA LEU A 12 3.52 -0.92 6.89
C LEU A 12 2.67 -1.32 8.12
N ASP A 13 3.28 -1.81 9.21
CA ASP A 13 2.51 -2.12 10.44
C ASP A 13 1.92 -0.82 11.00
N GLY A 14 0.60 -0.80 11.19
CA GLY A 14 -0.14 0.42 11.54
C GLY A 14 -0.64 1.25 10.35
N PHE A 15 -0.39 0.83 9.11
CA PHE A 15 -1.03 1.42 7.93
C PHE A 15 -2.52 1.05 7.88
N THR A 16 -3.37 2.06 7.75
CA THR A 16 -4.83 1.92 7.58
C THR A 16 -5.27 2.71 6.36
N VAL A 17 -5.99 2.04 5.46
CA VAL A 17 -6.64 2.65 4.31
C VAL A 17 -8.12 2.29 4.34
N GLU A 18 -8.97 3.30 4.24
CA GLU A 18 -10.41 3.17 4.23
C GLU A 18 -10.98 3.91 3.02
N ILE A 19 -12.06 3.38 2.44
CA ILE A 19 -12.80 4.03 1.38
C ILE A 19 -14.11 4.49 1.99
N ASP A 20 -14.39 5.79 1.91
CA ASP A 20 -15.64 6.31 2.44
C ASP A 20 -16.82 6.10 1.48
N ARG A 21 -18.02 6.51 1.91
CA ARG A 21 -19.25 6.31 1.12
C ARG A 21 -19.30 7.11 -0.19
N PHE A 22 -18.41 8.09 -0.36
CA PHE A 22 -18.28 8.90 -1.56
C PHE A 22 -17.16 8.39 -2.48
N GLY A 23 -16.45 7.33 -2.09
CA GLY A 23 -15.33 6.77 -2.85
C GLY A 23 -14.01 7.49 -2.58
N GLU A 24 -13.92 8.33 -1.55
CA GLU A 24 -12.66 8.96 -1.17
C GLU A 24 -11.79 7.96 -0.42
N ILE A 25 -10.51 7.88 -0.80
CA ILE A 25 -9.51 7.07 -0.11
C ILE A 25 -8.96 7.88 1.08
N LYS A 26 -9.17 7.38 2.30
CA LYS A 26 -8.67 7.96 3.54
C LYS A 26 -7.60 7.05 4.12
N GLY A 27 -6.38 7.57 4.18
CA GLY A 27 -5.22 6.87 4.73
C GLY A 27 -4.61 7.65 5.88
N ASN A 28 -3.93 6.95 6.79
CA ASN A 28 -3.12 7.56 7.84
C ASN A 28 -1.65 7.79 7.44
N PHE A 29 -1.25 7.31 6.26
CA PHE A 29 0.09 7.51 5.70
C PHE A 29 0.04 8.40 4.48
N ASP A 30 1.14 9.11 4.28
CA ASP A 30 1.39 9.89 3.08
C ASP A 30 1.44 8.98 1.84
N ILE A 31 0.76 9.41 0.78
CA ILE A 31 0.71 8.67 -0.48
C ILE A 31 2.10 8.54 -1.11
N ASP A 32 2.98 9.52 -0.87
CA ASP A 32 4.35 9.50 -1.38
C ASP A 32 5.17 8.36 -0.77
N LYS A 33 4.97 8.07 0.52
CA LYS A 33 5.62 6.93 1.20
C LYS A 33 5.14 5.59 0.65
N ILE A 34 3.86 5.50 0.30
CA ILE A 34 3.29 4.29 -0.31
C ILE A 34 3.91 4.07 -1.69
N ASN A 35 4.02 5.13 -2.50
CA ASN A 35 4.64 5.06 -3.82
C ASN A 35 6.10 4.62 -3.74
N GLU A 36 6.86 5.17 -2.79
CA GLU A 36 8.24 4.78 -2.55
C GLU A 36 8.35 3.30 -2.13
N PHE A 37 7.49 2.85 -1.22
CA PHE A 37 7.45 1.44 -0.82
C PHE A 37 7.17 0.52 -2.02
N LEU A 38 6.21 0.90 -2.88
CA LEU A 38 5.88 0.15 -4.08
C LEU A 38 7.04 0.12 -5.07
N ASN A 39 7.69 1.25 -5.35
CA ASN A 39 8.84 1.32 -6.26
C ASN A 39 10.02 0.45 -5.78
N ARG A 40 10.20 0.29 -4.47
CA ARG A 40 11.27 -0.54 -3.89
C ARG A 40 10.95 -2.04 -3.91
N ASN A 41 9.69 -2.41 -3.70
CA ASN A 41 9.28 -3.80 -3.44
C ASN A 41 8.51 -4.46 -4.58
N VAL A 42 7.97 -3.67 -5.51
CA VAL A 42 7.17 -4.15 -6.63
C VAL A 42 7.92 -3.84 -7.90
N ASP A 43 8.34 -4.89 -8.60
CA ASP A 43 8.84 -4.75 -9.96
C ASP A 43 7.78 -4.13 -10.86
N ASP A 44 8.15 -3.07 -11.60
CA ASP A 44 7.25 -2.43 -12.55
C ASP A 44 6.89 -3.41 -13.68
N LYS A 45 5.65 -3.90 -13.66
CA LYS A 45 5.13 -4.81 -14.68
C LYS A 45 4.99 -4.13 -16.05
N LYS A 46 4.90 -2.79 -16.12
CA LYS A 46 4.85 -2.05 -17.40
C LYS A 46 6.18 -2.14 -18.14
N LEU A 47 7.31 -2.20 -17.43
CA LEU A 47 8.64 -2.33 -18.02
C LEU A 47 9.00 -3.76 -18.46
N LYS A 48 8.18 -4.76 -18.08
CA LYS A 48 8.40 -6.17 -18.42
C LYS A 48 7.74 -6.61 -19.73
N GLY A 49 6.96 -5.75 -20.38
CA GLY A 49 6.12 -6.08 -21.53
C GLY A 49 6.60 -5.59 -22.90
N GLU A 50 7.75 -4.92 -22.99
CA GLU A 50 8.27 -4.34 -24.25
C GLU A 50 9.66 -4.91 -24.59
N ALA A 51 9.76 -6.23 -24.71
CA ALA A 51 10.92 -6.91 -25.32
C ALA A 51 10.43 -7.93 -26.35
#